data_AF-A0A6J4RC85-F1
#
_entry.id   AF-A0A6J4RC85-F1
#
_cell.length_a   1.000
_cell.length_b   1.000
_cell.length_c   1.000
_cell.angle_alpha   90.00
_cell.angle_beta   90.00
_cell.angle_gamma   90.00
#
_symmetry.space_group_name_H-M   'P 1'
#
loop_
_entity.id
_entity.type
_entity.pdbx_description
1 polymer ?
#
loop_
_entity_poly.entity_id
_entity_poly.type
_entity_poly.pdbx_seq_one_letter_code
_entity_poly.pdbx_strand_id
1 'polypeptide(L)'
;PGSEAFRLGPEFVRLGMLAAATSQNMVEVARVPMERLAEETGETVNLARLEDGKTVNIAQADGPRLVGVGDWIGYRTEPHTTANGKVLLAFMEDPIEAVNLVDPLEAVTESTITSVGELRAELERVRREGAAFTIGELEDGFNGVAVPVFDVSGRCSVVLSVSGPEYRMPPERLPEVAALSKGAAEDISARLGRIPQRVLQL
;
A
#
# COMPACT_ATOMS: atom_id res chain seq x y z
N PRO A 1 40.25 21.68 -31.31
CA PRO A 1 39.13 20.76 -31.00
C PRO A 1 39.03 20.54 -29.48
N GLY A 2 38.26 21.38 -28.78
CA GLY A 2 37.98 21.23 -27.36
C GLY A 2 36.63 20.54 -27.20
N SER A 3 36.60 19.36 -26.59
CA SER A 3 35.33 18.70 -26.28
C SER A 3 34.53 19.61 -25.33
N GLU A 4 33.32 19.99 -25.73
CA GLU A 4 32.37 20.65 -24.82
C GLU A 4 31.98 19.64 -23.73
N ALA A 5 32.70 19.69 -22.62
CA ALA A 5 32.40 18.89 -21.45
C ALA A 5 31.20 19.53 -20.73
N PHE A 6 30.01 18.99 -20.98
CA PHE A 6 28.82 19.34 -20.21
C PHE A 6 29.01 18.90 -18.76
N ARG A 7 28.62 19.77 -17.82
CA ARG A 7 28.57 19.47 -16.39
C ARG A 7 27.16 19.66 -15.89
N LEU A 8 26.72 18.75 -15.04
CA LEU A 8 25.43 18.88 -14.36
C LEU A 8 25.48 20.09 -13.42
N GLY A 9 24.49 20.96 -13.55
CA GLY A 9 24.34 22.15 -12.72
C GLY A 9 23.70 21.83 -11.36
N PRO A 10 23.80 22.74 -10.38
CA PRO A 10 23.28 22.56 -9.02
C PRO A 10 21.76 22.28 -8.98
N GLU A 11 21.00 22.74 -9.97
CA GLU A 11 19.56 22.45 -10.08
C GLU A 11 19.29 20.95 -10.31
N PHE A 12 20.18 20.23 -11.00
CA PHE A 12 20.04 18.78 -11.19
C PHE A 12 20.25 18.01 -9.88
N VAL A 13 21.16 18.49 -9.02
CA VAL A 13 21.36 17.94 -7.67
C VAL A 13 20.16 18.25 -6.78
N ARG A 14 19.59 19.46 -6.85
CA ARG A 14 18.37 19.84 -6.12
C ARG A 14 17.17 18.98 -6.54
N LEU A 15 16.96 18.79 -7.84
CA LEU A 15 15.90 17.91 -8.35
C LEU A 15 16.16 16.45 -7.95
N GLY A 16 17.41 15.98 -7.99
CA GLY A 16 17.81 14.66 -7.49
C GLY A 16 17.56 14.49 -5.99
N MET A 17 17.83 15.51 -5.18
CA MET A 17 17.53 15.48 -3.74
C MET A 17 16.03 15.55 -3.47
N LEU A 18 15.26 16.34 -4.23
CA LEU A 18 13.79 16.36 -4.14
C LEU A 18 13.18 15.01 -4.52
N ALA A 19 13.72 14.34 -5.55
CA ALA A 19 13.29 13.02 -5.98
C ALA A 19 13.75 11.89 -5.02
N ALA A 20 14.95 11.97 -4.44
CA ALA A 20 15.43 11.02 -3.43
C ALA A 20 14.70 11.19 -2.09
N ALA A 21 14.38 12.43 -1.73
CA ALA A 21 13.57 12.78 -0.56
C ALA A 21 12.09 12.43 -0.71
N THR A 22 11.64 11.79 -1.80
CA THR A 22 10.26 11.28 -1.90
C THR A 22 10.13 9.81 -1.51
N SER A 23 11.15 8.96 -1.68
CA SER A 23 11.06 7.53 -1.35
C SER A 23 11.74 7.14 -0.04
N GLN A 24 12.97 7.61 0.24
CA GLN A 24 13.64 7.36 1.52
C GLN A 24 12.93 8.07 2.69
N ASN A 25 12.41 9.27 2.42
CA ASN A 25 11.58 10.02 3.36
C ASN A 25 10.28 9.26 3.71
N MET A 26 9.67 8.57 2.74
CA MET A 26 8.42 7.84 2.97
C MET A 26 8.58 6.73 4.02
N VAL A 27 9.59 5.87 3.86
CA VAL A 27 9.85 4.76 4.79
C VAL A 27 10.21 5.30 6.18
N GLU A 28 11.02 6.34 6.25
CA GLU A 28 11.40 6.99 7.52
C GLU A 28 10.19 7.63 8.21
N VAL A 29 9.34 8.33 7.45
CA VAL A 29 8.11 8.96 7.95
C VAL A 29 7.10 7.93 8.45
N ALA A 30 6.98 6.81 7.73
CA ALA A 30 6.02 5.75 8.03
C ALA A 30 6.43 4.86 9.20
N ARG A 31 7.72 4.80 9.55
CA ARG A 31 8.26 3.93 10.60
C ARG A 31 7.45 3.98 11.90
N VAL A 32 7.33 5.16 12.52
CA VAL A 32 6.67 5.29 13.83
C VAL A 32 5.16 4.96 13.76
N PRO A 33 4.38 5.46 12.79
CA PRO A 33 2.99 5.02 12.61
C PRO A 33 2.83 3.51 12.40
N MET A 34 3.73 2.90 11.62
CA MET A 34 3.72 1.45 11.37
C MET A 34 4.01 0.65 12.64
N GLU A 35 5.04 1.02 13.40
CA GLU A 35 5.40 0.37 14.67
C GLU A 35 4.23 0.42 15.67
N ARG A 36 3.59 1.58 15.82
CA ARG A 36 2.42 1.74 16.70
C ARG A 36 1.23 0.91 16.24
N LEU A 37 0.96 0.88 14.92
CA LEU A 37 -0.11 0.05 14.37
C LEU A 37 0.18 -1.44 14.55
N ALA A 38 1.44 -1.86 14.43
CA ALA A 38 1.86 -3.24 14.65
C ALA A 38 1.70 -3.65 16.12
N GLU A 39 2.05 -2.76 17.06
CA GLU A 39 1.81 -2.95 18.49
C GLU A 39 0.31 -3.06 18.81
N GLU A 40 -0.51 -2.16 18.26
CA GLU A 40 -1.94 -2.06 18.55
C GLU A 40 -2.73 -3.24 17.96
N THR A 41 -2.42 -3.63 16.72
CA THR A 41 -3.08 -4.77 16.06
C THR A 41 -2.49 -6.10 16.50
N GLY A 42 -1.24 -6.12 16.94
CA GLY A 42 -0.50 -7.32 17.26
C GLY A 42 -0.09 -8.15 16.03
N GLU A 43 -0.12 -7.58 14.83
CA GLU A 43 0.11 -8.27 13.55
C GLU A 43 1.15 -7.53 12.69
N THR A 44 1.52 -8.13 11.56
CA THR A 44 2.53 -7.56 10.65
C THR A 44 1.93 -6.40 9.86
N VAL A 45 2.62 -5.26 9.87
CA VAL A 45 2.29 -4.05 9.12
C VAL A 45 3.28 -3.86 7.99
N ASN A 46 2.78 -3.71 6.76
CA ASN A 46 3.60 -3.50 5.57
C ASN A 46 3.28 -2.14 4.92
N LEU A 47 4.31 -1.54 4.33
CA LEU A 47 4.17 -0.46 3.35
C LEU A 47 4.51 -1.02 1.99
N ALA A 48 3.65 -0.84 0.99
CA ALA A 48 3.84 -1.40 -0.34
C ALA A 48 3.59 -0.38 -1.45
N ARG A 49 4.12 -0.65 -2.63
CA ARG A 49 3.88 0.13 -3.86
C ARG A 49 3.85 -0.78 -5.08
N LEU A 50 3.41 -0.22 -6.20
CA LEU A 50 3.46 -0.88 -7.49
C LEU A 50 4.84 -0.68 -8.12
N GLU A 51 5.51 -1.77 -8.52
CA GLU A 51 6.76 -1.76 -9.29
C GLU A 51 6.68 -2.84 -10.37
N ASP A 52 6.98 -2.49 -11.63
CA ASP A 52 7.02 -3.44 -12.75
C ASP A 52 5.76 -4.33 -12.84
N GLY A 53 4.59 -3.75 -12.56
CA GLY A 53 3.29 -4.44 -12.57
C GLY A 53 3.04 -5.36 -11.37
N LYS A 54 3.91 -5.38 -10.36
CA LYS A 54 3.77 -6.18 -9.14
C LYS A 54 3.60 -5.30 -7.92
N THR A 55 2.91 -5.82 -6.91
CA THR A 55 2.88 -5.20 -5.59
C THR A 55 4.15 -5.60 -4.84
N VAL A 56 4.92 -4.62 -4.37
CA VAL A 56 6.20 -4.84 -3.67
C VAL A 56 6.17 -4.18 -2.31
N ASN A 57 6.44 -4.94 -1.25
CA ASN A 57 6.58 -4.36 0.09
C ASN A 57 7.97 -3.71 0.24
N ILE A 58 7.98 -2.46 0.69
CA ILE A 58 9.18 -1.62 0.81
C ILE A 58 9.57 -1.34 2.25
N ALA A 59 8.68 -1.61 3.21
CA ALA A 59 8.94 -1.56 4.64
C ALA A 59 8.00 -2.50 5.39
N GLN A 60 8.44 -2.96 6.55
CA GLN A 60 7.69 -3.83 7.45
C GLN A 60 7.90 -3.39 8.90
N ALA A 61 6.87 -3.54 9.73
CA ALA A 61 6.93 -3.50 11.18
C ALA A 61 6.13 -4.68 11.74
N ASP A 62 6.71 -5.44 12.66
CA ASP A 62 6.06 -6.63 13.23
C ASP A 62 5.48 -6.35 14.60
N GLY A 63 4.27 -6.88 14.85
CA GLY A 63 3.67 -6.87 16.16
C GLY A 63 4.44 -7.73 17.17
N PRO A 64 4.16 -7.61 18.47
CA PRO A 64 4.90 -8.26 19.55
C PRO A 64 4.80 -9.80 19.60
N ARG A 65 4.06 -10.43 18.69
CA ARG A 65 3.83 -11.88 18.70
C ARG A 65 5.02 -12.61 18.06
N LEU A 66 5.42 -13.73 18.68
CA LEU A 66 6.54 -14.55 18.21
C LEU A 66 6.29 -15.19 16.83
N VAL A 67 5.03 -15.50 16.52
CA VAL A 67 4.62 -16.08 15.23
C VAL A 67 4.05 -14.99 14.33
N GLY A 68 4.91 -14.43 13.48
CA GLY A 68 4.57 -13.50 12.40
C GLY A 68 4.50 -14.20 11.03
N VAL A 69 4.30 -13.40 9.98
CA VAL A 69 4.10 -13.89 8.61
C VAL A 69 5.41 -13.89 7.78
N GLY A 70 6.56 -13.81 8.43
CA GLY A 70 7.88 -13.76 7.77
C GLY A 70 8.32 -12.35 7.34
N ASP A 71 9.45 -12.29 6.64
CA ASP A 71 9.99 -11.05 6.07
C ASP A 71 9.40 -10.81 4.67
N TRP A 72 8.61 -9.75 4.54
CA TRP A 72 7.94 -9.37 3.31
C TRP A 72 8.73 -8.36 2.47
N ILE A 73 9.80 -7.76 2.99
CA ILE A 73 10.51 -6.68 2.30
C ILE A 73 11.10 -7.22 0.99
N GLY A 74 10.72 -6.59 -0.13
CA GLY A 74 11.09 -7.01 -1.49
C GLY A 74 10.28 -8.18 -2.05
N TYR A 75 9.40 -8.80 -1.25
CA TYR A 75 8.47 -9.82 -1.73
C TYR A 75 7.47 -9.20 -2.70
N ARG A 76 7.18 -9.94 -3.79
CA ARG A 76 6.36 -9.47 -4.90
C ARG A 76 5.11 -10.34 -5.04
N THR A 77 3.95 -9.69 -5.16
CA THR A 77 2.67 -10.38 -5.40
C THR A 77 1.94 -9.81 -6.60
N GLU A 78 1.05 -10.62 -7.17
CA GLU A 78 0.09 -10.14 -8.15
C GLU A 78 -0.86 -9.12 -7.51
N PRO A 79 -1.11 -7.96 -8.14
CA PRO A 79 -1.93 -6.94 -7.51
C PRO A 79 -3.38 -7.35 -7.22
N HIS A 80 -3.99 -8.25 -8.00
CA HIS A 80 -5.38 -8.66 -7.79
C HIS A 80 -5.56 -9.65 -6.63
N THR A 81 -4.48 -10.26 -6.12
CA THR A 81 -4.53 -11.33 -5.11
C THR A 81 -4.34 -10.81 -3.68
N THR A 82 -4.12 -9.52 -3.51
CA THR A 82 -3.82 -8.91 -2.20
C THR A 82 -4.59 -7.62 -1.97
N ALA A 83 -4.83 -7.29 -0.70
CA ALA A 83 -5.44 -6.03 -0.32
C ALA A 83 -4.59 -4.85 -0.81
N ASN A 84 -3.26 -4.97 -0.71
CA ASN A 84 -2.29 -3.96 -1.13
C ASN A 84 -2.45 -3.62 -2.61
N GLY A 85 -2.41 -4.65 -3.44
CA GLY A 85 -2.56 -4.49 -4.87
C GLY A 85 -3.94 -3.98 -5.26
N LYS A 86 -5.02 -4.46 -4.61
CA LYS A 86 -6.38 -3.93 -4.84
C LYS A 86 -6.50 -2.44 -4.52
N VAL A 87 -5.88 -1.95 -3.45
CA VAL A 87 -5.82 -0.50 -3.19
C VAL A 87 -5.00 0.22 -4.26
N LEU A 88 -3.82 -0.28 -4.62
CA LEU A 88 -2.98 0.35 -5.65
C LEU A 88 -3.73 0.47 -6.98
N LEU A 89 -4.34 -0.62 -7.46
CA LEU A 89 -5.15 -0.66 -8.67
C LEU A 89 -6.36 0.29 -8.58
N ALA A 90 -7.05 0.31 -7.43
CA ALA A 90 -8.20 1.17 -7.21
C ALA A 90 -7.82 2.66 -7.28
N PHE A 91 -6.62 3.06 -6.91
CA PHE A 91 -6.21 4.48 -6.94
C PHE A 91 -5.30 4.83 -8.13
N MET A 92 -5.15 3.96 -9.13
CA MET A 92 -4.59 4.32 -10.43
C MET A 92 -5.47 5.34 -11.15
N GLU A 93 -4.84 6.20 -11.95
CA GLU A 93 -5.51 7.27 -12.70
C GLU A 93 -6.42 6.71 -13.79
N ASP A 94 -5.98 5.68 -14.51
CA ASP A 94 -6.78 4.99 -15.52
C ASP A 94 -7.31 3.63 -15.01
N PRO A 95 -8.64 3.49 -14.80
CA PRO A 95 -9.25 2.21 -14.42
C PRO A 95 -9.09 1.09 -15.46
N ILE A 96 -8.92 1.42 -16.75
CA ILE A 96 -8.71 0.44 -17.82
C ILE A 96 -7.29 -0.10 -17.74
N GLU A 97 -6.31 0.77 -17.55
CA GLU A 97 -4.91 0.38 -17.33
C GLU A 97 -4.79 -0.54 -16.12
N ALA A 98 -5.47 -0.22 -15.01
CA ALA A 98 -5.47 -1.05 -13.80
C ALA A 98 -5.93 -2.49 -14.06
N VAL A 99 -6.99 -2.68 -14.85
CA VAL A 99 -7.49 -4.02 -15.20
C VAL A 99 -6.55 -4.72 -16.17
N ASN A 100 -6.06 -4.01 -17.19
CA ASN A 100 -5.15 -4.58 -18.20
C ASN A 100 -3.81 -5.01 -17.60
N LEU A 101 -3.37 -4.36 -16.52
CA LEU A 101 -2.12 -4.68 -15.84
C LEU A 101 -2.09 -6.10 -15.27
N VAL A 102 -3.26 -6.64 -14.93
CA VAL A 102 -3.41 -7.92 -14.22
C VAL A 102 -4.15 -8.97 -15.04
N ASP A 103 -4.39 -8.73 -16.32
CA ASP A 103 -4.99 -9.71 -17.24
C ASP A 103 -3.89 -10.58 -17.88
N PRO A 104 -3.97 -11.93 -17.82
CA PRO A 104 -5.02 -12.73 -17.19
C PRO A 104 -4.92 -12.80 -15.66
N LEU A 105 -6.10 -12.86 -15.01
CA LEU A 105 -6.22 -13.01 -13.56
C LEU A 105 -5.94 -14.47 -13.15
N GLU A 106 -4.70 -14.78 -12.82
CA GLU A 106 -4.31 -16.11 -12.36
C GLU A 106 -4.91 -16.44 -10.98
N ALA A 107 -5.45 -17.65 -10.83
CA ALA A 107 -5.89 -18.17 -9.54
C ALA A 107 -4.70 -18.66 -8.72
N VAL A 108 -4.53 -18.13 -7.51
CA VAL A 108 -3.54 -18.61 -6.54
C VAL A 108 -4.21 -19.54 -5.54
N THR A 109 -5.46 -19.25 -5.17
CA THR A 109 -6.33 -20.06 -4.31
C THR A 109 -7.74 -20.10 -4.91
N GLU A 110 -8.64 -20.88 -4.29
CA GLU A 110 -10.06 -20.89 -4.66
C GLU A 110 -10.76 -19.56 -4.35
N SER A 111 -10.20 -18.74 -3.46
CA SER A 111 -10.75 -17.43 -3.09
C SER A 111 -10.24 -16.29 -3.97
N THR A 112 -9.25 -16.53 -4.83
CA THR A 112 -8.69 -15.51 -5.72
C THR A 112 -9.75 -14.97 -6.69
N ILE A 113 -9.87 -13.64 -6.80
CA ILE A 113 -10.71 -13.00 -7.81
C ILE A 113 -10.12 -13.27 -9.20
N THR A 114 -10.85 -14.00 -10.04
CA THR A 114 -10.41 -14.39 -11.40
C THR A 114 -11.27 -13.78 -12.52
N SER A 115 -12.32 -13.04 -12.16
CA SER A 115 -13.19 -12.35 -13.10
C SER A 115 -12.85 -10.87 -13.18
N VAL A 116 -12.66 -10.37 -14.40
CA VAL A 116 -12.47 -8.92 -14.65
C VAL A 116 -13.66 -8.10 -14.15
N GLY A 117 -14.88 -8.63 -14.27
CA GLY A 117 -16.09 -7.96 -13.77
C GLY A 117 -16.11 -7.86 -12.25
N GLU A 118 -15.71 -8.93 -11.56
CA GLU A 118 -15.62 -8.96 -10.10
C GLU A 118 -14.51 -8.04 -9.60
N LEU A 119 -13.33 -8.08 -10.24
CA LEU A 119 -12.24 -7.18 -9.90
C LEU A 119 -12.67 -5.72 -10.06
N ARG A 120 -13.31 -5.35 -11.17
CA ARG A 120 -13.78 -3.97 -11.38
C ARG A 120 -14.74 -3.53 -10.27
N ALA A 121 -15.71 -4.37 -9.91
CA ALA A 121 -16.65 -4.06 -8.84
C ALA A 121 -15.94 -3.90 -7.48
N GLU A 122 -14.94 -4.74 -7.21
CA GLU A 122 -14.13 -4.64 -6.01
C GLU A 122 -13.29 -3.36 -5.99
N LEU A 123 -12.64 -2.97 -7.09
CA LEU A 123 -11.88 -1.72 -7.16
C LEU A 123 -12.77 -0.49 -6.96
N GLU A 124 -14.00 -0.50 -7.47
CA GLU A 124 -14.99 0.56 -7.22
C GLU A 124 -15.40 0.62 -5.74
N ARG A 125 -15.59 -0.55 -5.09
CA ARG A 125 -15.84 -0.63 -3.64
C ARG A 125 -14.66 -0.03 -2.86
N VAL A 126 -13.43 -0.41 -3.20
CA VAL A 126 -12.21 0.06 -2.56
C VAL A 126 -12.04 1.58 -2.71
N ARG A 127 -12.31 2.15 -3.89
CA ARG A 127 -12.31 3.62 -4.09
C ARG A 127 -13.29 4.33 -3.15
N ARG A 128 -14.51 3.80 -3.02
CA ARG A 128 -15.57 4.41 -2.20
C ARG A 128 -15.30 4.26 -0.71
N GLU A 129 -14.80 3.12 -0.27
CA GLU A 129 -14.64 2.79 1.15
C GLU A 129 -13.25 3.16 1.69
N GLY A 130 -12.26 3.37 0.81
CA GLY A 130 -10.89 3.68 1.17
C GLY A 130 -10.19 2.53 1.90
N ALA A 131 -10.60 1.29 1.64
CA ALA A 131 -9.97 0.09 2.19
C ALA A 131 -10.26 -1.13 1.30
N ALA A 132 -9.27 -2.01 1.16
CA ALA A 132 -9.42 -3.34 0.58
C ALA A 132 -9.17 -4.42 1.63
N PHE A 133 -9.82 -5.56 1.48
CA PHE A 133 -9.62 -6.75 2.31
C PHE A 133 -9.19 -7.90 1.43
N THR A 134 -8.37 -8.80 1.96
CA THR A 134 -8.07 -10.09 1.34
C THR A 134 -8.39 -11.16 2.36
N ILE A 135 -9.13 -12.18 1.92
CA ILE A 135 -9.52 -13.33 2.73
C ILE A 135 -9.11 -14.58 1.96
N GLY A 136 -7.94 -15.15 2.31
CA GLY A 136 -7.42 -16.36 1.66
C GLY A 136 -7.05 -16.23 0.19
N GLU A 137 -7.03 -15.02 -0.41
CA GLU A 137 -6.83 -14.85 -1.87
C GLU A 137 -5.38 -15.10 -2.32
N LEU A 138 -4.41 -14.86 -1.43
CA LEU A 138 -2.98 -15.08 -1.68
C LEU A 138 -2.53 -16.46 -1.17
N GLU A 139 -3.00 -16.85 0.00
CA GLU A 139 -2.71 -18.13 0.66
C GLU A 139 -3.86 -18.48 1.59
N ASP A 140 -4.29 -19.74 1.62
CA ASP A 140 -5.34 -20.20 2.53
C ASP A 140 -4.95 -19.95 4.00
N GLY A 141 -5.88 -19.41 4.79
CA GLY A 141 -5.61 -19.06 6.19
C GLY A 141 -4.82 -17.76 6.37
N PHE A 142 -4.62 -16.96 5.32
CA PHE A 142 -4.00 -15.63 5.39
C PHE A 142 -4.97 -14.52 5.02
N ASN A 143 -5.13 -13.55 5.93
CA ASN A 143 -6.01 -12.42 5.76
C ASN A 143 -5.25 -11.09 5.87
N GLY A 144 -5.77 -10.06 5.23
CA GLY A 144 -5.18 -8.73 5.30
C GLY A 144 -6.14 -7.61 4.98
N VAL A 145 -5.75 -6.41 5.42
CA VAL A 145 -6.42 -5.15 5.16
C VAL A 145 -5.39 -4.18 4.61
N ALA A 146 -5.76 -3.40 3.60
CA ALA A 146 -4.94 -2.31 3.10
C ALA A 146 -5.73 -1.03 2.96
N VAL A 147 -5.05 0.10 3.12
CA VAL A 147 -5.59 1.45 2.99
C VAL A 147 -4.64 2.33 2.19
N PRO A 148 -5.16 3.32 1.43
CA PRO A 148 -4.33 4.21 0.64
C PRO A 148 -3.58 5.21 1.53
N VAL A 149 -2.34 5.51 1.19
CA VAL A 149 -1.58 6.65 1.74
C VAL A 149 -1.42 7.68 0.63
N PHE A 150 -1.85 8.91 0.89
CA PHE A 150 -1.87 9.96 -0.12
C PHE A 150 -0.77 10.98 0.10
N ASP A 151 -0.09 11.36 -0.98
CA ASP A 151 0.87 12.47 -0.97
C ASP A 151 0.16 13.84 -0.97
N VAL A 152 0.96 14.92 -0.96
CA VAL A 152 0.47 16.31 -1.01
C VAL A 152 -0.33 16.65 -2.26
N SER A 153 -0.12 15.90 -3.36
CA SER A 153 -0.86 16.07 -4.61
C SER A 153 -2.16 15.26 -4.65
N GLY A 154 -2.46 14.51 -3.58
CA GLY A 154 -3.63 13.66 -3.50
C GLY A 154 -3.49 12.34 -4.26
N ARG A 155 -2.27 11.96 -4.66
CA ARG A 155 -2.01 10.67 -5.32
C ARG A 155 -1.67 9.60 -4.30
N CYS A 156 -2.17 8.38 -4.55
CA CYS A 156 -1.84 7.19 -3.76
C CYS A 156 -0.67 6.46 -4.41
N SER A 157 0.56 6.78 -4.01
CA SER A 157 1.78 6.10 -4.53
C SER A 157 2.20 4.90 -3.68
N VAL A 158 1.72 4.80 -2.45
CA VAL A 158 2.00 3.71 -1.51
C VAL A 158 0.74 3.35 -0.72
N VAL A 159 0.72 2.14 -0.17
CA VAL A 159 -0.39 1.62 0.64
C VAL A 159 0.14 1.10 1.96
N LEU A 160 -0.65 1.28 3.02
CA LEU A 160 -0.38 0.74 4.34
C LEU A 160 -1.29 -0.46 4.56
N SER A 161 -0.75 -1.55 5.07
CA SER A 161 -1.52 -2.78 5.27
C SER A 161 -1.19 -3.49 6.56
N VAL A 162 -2.16 -4.22 7.08
CA VAL A 162 -2.03 -5.13 8.21
C VAL A 162 -2.42 -6.51 7.75
N SER A 163 -1.60 -7.51 8.05
CA SER A 163 -1.86 -8.89 7.64
C SER A 163 -1.40 -9.91 8.67
N GLY A 164 -2.09 -11.04 8.70
CA GLY A 164 -1.88 -12.06 9.70
C GLY A 164 -2.71 -13.31 9.40
N PRO A 165 -2.54 -14.37 10.20
CA PRO A 165 -3.27 -15.60 10.00
C PRO A 165 -4.76 -15.40 10.34
N GLU A 166 -5.62 -16.09 9.59
CA GLU A 166 -7.08 -16.01 9.65
C GLU A 166 -7.62 -16.17 11.08
N TYR A 167 -7.09 -17.11 11.86
CA TYR A 167 -7.56 -17.35 13.23
C TYR A 167 -7.31 -16.16 14.19
N ARG A 168 -6.44 -15.19 13.82
CA ARG A 168 -6.23 -13.93 14.54
C ARG A 168 -6.83 -12.73 13.84
N MET A 169 -6.93 -12.78 12.52
CA MET A 169 -7.55 -11.76 11.68
C MET A 169 -8.77 -12.32 10.94
N PRO A 170 -9.80 -12.82 11.66
CA PRO A 170 -10.98 -13.35 10.99
C PRO A 170 -11.76 -12.19 10.33
N PRO A 171 -12.62 -12.47 9.34
CA PRO A 171 -13.34 -11.44 8.59
C PRO A 171 -14.05 -10.39 9.45
N GLU A 172 -14.56 -10.77 10.62
CA GLU A 172 -15.27 -9.89 11.56
C GLU A 172 -14.35 -8.85 12.20
N ARG A 173 -13.04 -9.12 12.28
CA ARG A 173 -12.04 -8.21 12.85
C ARG A 173 -11.50 -7.21 11.82
N LEU A 174 -11.60 -7.54 10.52
CA LEU A 174 -11.03 -6.70 9.45
C LEU A 174 -11.56 -5.25 9.44
N PRO A 175 -12.85 -4.97 9.69
CA PRO A 175 -13.34 -3.58 9.77
C PRO A 175 -12.70 -2.75 10.88
N GLU A 176 -12.43 -3.35 12.04
CA GLU A 176 -11.73 -2.68 13.15
C GLU A 176 -10.29 -2.35 12.75
N VAL A 177 -9.57 -3.34 12.20
CA VAL A 177 -8.18 -3.16 11.74
C VAL A 177 -8.11 -2.13 10.62
N ALA A 178 -9.11 -2.05 9.74
CA ALA A 178 -9.20 -1.03 8.71
C ALA A 178 -9.34 0.38 9.28
N ALA A 179 -10.12 0.56 10.35
CA ALA A 179 -10.26 1.85 11.01
C ALA A 179 -8.94 2.32 11.63
N LEU A 180 -8.22 1.42 12.32
CA LEU A 180 -6.88 1.70 12.86
C LEU A 180 -5.88 2.04 11.75
N SER A 181 -5.89 1.24 10.67
CA SER A 181 -5.02 1.44 9.52
C SER A 181 -5.26 2.80 8.85
N LYS A 182 -6.51 3.23 8.72
CA LYS A 182 -6.85 4.56 8.19
C LYS A 182 -6.27 5.68 9.04
N GLY A 183 -6.37 5.58 10.37
CA GLY A 183 -5.74 6.55 11.29
C GLY A 183 -4.23 6.64 11.10
N ALA A 184 -3.55 5.49 11.02
CA ALA A 184 -2.11 5.45 10.75
C ALA A 184 -1.75 6.02 9.36
N ALA A 185 -2.54 5.72 8.33
CA ALA A 185 -2.34 6.25 6.98
C ALA A 185 -2.56 7.77 6.90
N GLU A 186 -3.51 8.31 7.66
CA GLU A 186 -3.72 9.75 7.82
C GLU A 186 -2.51 10.42 8.50
N ASP A 187 -1.97 9.82 9.56
CA ASP A 187 -0.76 10.29 10.24
C ASP A 187 0.46 10.31 9.29
N ILE A 188 0.63 9.26 8.48
CA ILE A 188 1.69 9.21 7.46
C ILE A 188 1.46 10.32 6.42
N SER A 189 0.25 10.44 5.88
CA SER A 189 -0.10 11.46 4.90
C SER A 189 0.15 12.88 5.43
N ALA A 190 -0.18 13.14 6.70
CA ALA A 190 0.05 14.43 7.35
C ALA A 190 1.53 14.76 7.47
N ARG A 191 2.37 13.78 7.82
CA ARG A 191 3.84 13.95 7.90
C ARG A 191 4.48 14.16 6.53
N LEU A 192 3.86 13.64 5.46
CA LEU A 192 4.25 13.94 4.08
C LEU A 192 3.83 15.34 3.62
N GLY A 193 3.07 16.09 4.43
CA GLY A 193 2.63 17.46 4.16
C GLY A 193 1.17 17.58 3.69
N ARG A 194 0.37 16.51 3.72
CA ARG A 194 -1.06 16.58 3.37
C ARG A 194 -1.85 17.15 4.56
N ILE A 195 -2.47 18.32 4.38
CA ILE A 195 -3.36 18.88 5.42
C ILE A 195 -4.73 18.18 5.33
N PRO A 196 -5.30 17.66 6.43
CA PRO A 196 -6.63 17.04 6.42
C PRO A 196 -7.71 18.03 5.93
N GLN A 197 -8.60 17.58 5.04
CA GLN A 197 -9.67 18.42 4.48
C GLN A 197 -10.60 19.05 5.55
N ARG A 198 -10.62 18.52 6.78
CA ARG A 198 -11.39 19.09 7.91
C ARG A 198 -10.89 20.46 8.39
N VAL A 199 -9.64 20.83 8.10
CA VAL A 199 -9.06 22.11 8.56
C VAL A 199 -9.38 23.28 7.62
N LEU A 200 -9.90 23.01 6.42
CA LEU A 200 -10.21 24.04 5.40
C LEU A 200 -11.66 24.56 5.45
N GLN A 201 -12.43 24.22 6.50
CA GLN A 201 -13.81 24.67 6.69
C GLN A 201 -14.03 25.55 7.95
N LEU A 202 -12.96 26.09 8.51
CA LEU A 202 -12.99 27.15 9.53
C LEU A 202 -12.53 28.48 8.92
#